data_AF-A0A1V5XQU0-F1
#
_entry.id   AF-A0A1V5XQU0-F1
#
_cell.length_a   1.000
_cell.length_b   1.000
_cell.length_c   1.000
_cell.angle_alpha   90.00
_cell.angle_beta   90.00
_cell.angle_gamma   90.00
#
_symmetry.space_group_name_H-M   'P 1'
#
loop_
_entity.id
_entity.type
_entity.pdbx_description
1 polymer ?
#
loop_
_entity_poly.entity_id
_entity_poly.type
_entity_poly.pdbx_seq_one_letter_code
_entity_poly.pdbx_strand_id
1 'polypeptide(L)'
;MTNDSSRASDSNGQLADPKIFERIVIVSGMSGAGKSTALHALEDLGYFCIDTLPTTVIEPVLEACRNASVKWIALGIDVRVRMFLEHFSSALDLIQSTPNVDLSVLFLDASDQTLLSRFSATRRPHPLSTNVQGPDCGAMALLDGITSERQRLARVRVRATDVIDTTGMTVHDLRRRVVELLGGETSRGRMRVRLLSFGFKYGPPIDADLMLDVRFLPNPYFVEGLRQQTGLDEPVETYVMGFPDTKAFLDRAQSLISFCIPRYEREGKAYLTIAVGCTGGRHRSVATAVELARRLEETLGTAIGVAHRDIHRDVSSDRASEPDIIGGGVRGMGRAVR
;
A
#
# COMPACT_ATOMS: atom_id res chain seq x y z
N MET A 1 60.71 20.10 9.88
CA MET A 1 59.70 19.09 10.25
C MET A 1 58.55 19.82 10.89
N THR A 2 57.54 20.07 10.06
CA THR A 2 56.13 20.44 10.33
C THR A 2 55.45 19.36 11.20
N ASN A 3 54.30 19.49 11.85
CA ASN A 3 53.10 20.33 11.77
C ASN A 3 52.41 20.21 13.17
N ASP A 4 51.87 21.25 13.77
CA ASP A 4 50.49 21.73 13.57
C ASP A 4 49.41 20.67 13.88
N SER A 5 48.78 20.76 15.05
CA SER A 5 47.53 20.03 15.37
C SER A 5 46.41 21.06 15.56
N SER A 6 45.79 21.35 14.43
CA SER A 6 44.63 22.22 14.28
C SER A 6 43.31 21.43 14.37
N ARG A 7 42.35 22.06 15.05
CA ARG A 7 40.91 22.18 14.73
C ARG A 7 39.93 20.98 14.80
N ALA A 8 38.70 21.42 15.13
CA ALA A 8 37.35 20.85 14.99
C ALA A 8 36.95 19.83 16.09
N SER A 9 36.09 20.15 17.06
CA SER A 9 34.73 20.71 17.05
C SER A 9 33.67 19.83 16.35
N ASP A 10 32.64 19.54 17.15
CA ASP A 10 31.27 19.21 16.80
C ASP A 10 30.97 17.80 16.26
N SER A 11 30.15 17.04 16.99
CA SER A 11 28.68 17.14 16.83
C SER A 11 27.93 15.95 17.45
N ASN A 12 26.89 16.31 18.22
CA ASN A 12 25.59 15.65 18.30
C ASN A 12 25.51 14.12 18.37
N GLY A 13 25.57 13.60 19.61
CA GLY A 13 24.80 12.40 19.97
C GLY A 13 23.31 12.73 20.09
N GLN A 14 22.63 12.95 18.95
CA GLN A 14 21.17 12.90 18.90
C GLN A 14 20.76 11.46 19.22
N LEU A 15 20.17 11.27 20.40
CA LEU A 15 19.54 10.02 20.82
C LEU A 15 18.54 9.61 19.73
N ALA A 16 18.91 8.59 18.97
CA ALA A 16 18.03 7.98 18.00
C ALA A 16 16.79 7.45 18.73
N ASP A 17 15.63 7.95 18.31
CA ASP A 17 14.31 7.43 18.68
C ASP A 17 14.33 5.89 18.58
N PRO A 18 13.86 5.13 19.59
CA PRO A 18 13.98 3.68 19.57
C PRO A 18 13.22 3.16 18.34
N LYS A 19 13.96 2.62 17.37
CA LYS A 19 13.40 2.03 16.15
C LYS A 19 12.48 0.89 16.57
N ILE A 20 11.17 1.14 16.56
CA ILE A 20 10.15 0.12 16.73
C ILE A 20 10.30 -0.87 15.58
N PHE A 21 10.61 -2.13 15.89
CA PHE A 21 10.86 -3.17 14.88
C PHE A 21 9.67 -4.12 14.70
N GLU A 22 8.76 -4.17 15.68
CA GLU A 22 7.60 -5.06 15.69
C GLU A 22 6.35 -4.28 16.11
N ARG A 23 5.26 -4.41 15.35
CA ARG A 23 3.98 -3.78 15.61
C ARG A 23 2.91 -4.84 15.78
N ILE A 24 2.29 -4.87 16.95
CA ILE A 24 1.32 -5.88 17.35
C ILE A 24 0.00 -5.18 17.62
N VAL A 25 -1.04 -5.57 16.90
CA VAL A 25 -2.40 -5.10 17.13
C VAL A 25 -3.22 -6.24 17.71
N ILE A 26 -3.80 -6.02 18.88
CA ILE A 26 -4.78 -6.93 19.46
C ILE A 26 -6.17 -6.38 19.18
N VAL A 27 -6.99 -7.15 18.48
CA VAL A 27 -8.39 -6.79 18.22
C VAL A 27 -9.29 -7.63 19.12
N SER A 28 -10.02 -6.95 20.01
CA SER A 28 -11.06 -7.57 20.83
C SER A 28 -12.33 -6.71 20.81
N GLY A 29 -13.37 -7.12 21.53
CA GLY A 29 -14.63 -6.40 21.54
C GLY A 29 -15.85 -7.29 21.67
N MET A 30 -17.01 -6.64 21.77
CA MET A 30 -18.31 -7.31 21.87
C MET A 30 -18.54 -8.22 20.66
N SER A 31 -19.26 -9.32 20.87
CA SER A 31 -19.64 -10.19 19.76
C SER A 31 -20.64 -9.44 18.85
N GLY A 32 -20.38 -9.43 17.54
CA GLY A 32 -21.15 -8.62 16.58
C GLY A 32 -20.69 -7.16 16.42
N ALA A 33 -19.65 -6.71 17.13
CA ALA A 33 -19.09 -5.35 16.99
C ALA A 33 -18.19 -5.16 15.75
N GLY A 34 -17.97 -6.19 14.93
CA GLY A 34 -17.20 -6.07 13.69
C GLY A 34 -15.71 -6.45 13.79
N LYS A 35 -15.33 -7.30 14.75
CA LYS A 35 -13.95 -7.82 14.90
C LYS A 35 -13.36 -8.37 13.59
N SER A 36 -14.10 -9.22 12.90
CA SER A 36 -13.64 -9.79 11.62
C SER A 36 -13.46 -8.71 10.54
N THR A 37 -14.33 -7.69 10.50
CA THR A 37 -14.15 -6.55 9.58
C THR A 37 -12.89 -5.75 9.90
N ALA A 38 -12.59 -5.53 11.18
CA ALA A 38 -11.38 -4.84 11.60
C ALA A 38 -10.11 -5.66 11.28
N LEU A 39 -10.13 -6.98 11.47
CA LEU A 39 -9.02 -7.86 11.07
C LEU A 39 -8.79 -7.84 9.56
N HIS A 40 -9.85 -7.91 8.74
CA HIS A 40 -9.69 -7.78 7.29
C HIS A 40 -9.14 -6.41 6.88
N ALA A 41 -9.51 -5.34 7.58
CA ALA A 41 -8.92 -4.02 7.33
C ALA A 41 -7.42 -3.99 7.67
N LEU A 42 -6.99 -4.69 8.73
CA LEU A 42 -5.58 -4.81 9.10
C LEU A 42 -4.80 -5.70 8.11
N GLU A 43 -5.43 -6.74 7.59
CA GLU A 43 -4.87 -7.59 6.53
C GLU A 43 -4.59 -6.77 5.26
N ASP A 44 -5.52 -5.88 4.87
CA ASP A 44 -5.32 -4.94 3.76
C ASP A 44 -4.15 -3.96 4.00
N LEU A 45 -3.85 -3.67 5.27
CA LEU A 45 -2.70 -2.85 5.67
C LEU A 45 -1.39 -3.63 5.75
N GLY A 46 -1.41 -4.95 5.48
CA GLY A 46 -0.23 -5.81 5.47
C GLY A 46 0.09 -6.45 6.83
N TYR A 47 -0.83 -6.43 7.79
CA TYR A 47 -0.66 -7.19 9.03
C TYR A 47 -0.92 -8.67 8.79
N PHE A 48 -0.10 -9.52 9.40
CA PHE A 48 -0.37 -10.94 9.51
C PHE A 48 -1.50 -11.16 10.52
N CYS A 49 -2.69 -11.47 10.03
CA CYS A 49 -3.91 -11.54 10.83
C CYS A 49 -4.23 -12.99 11.24
N ILE A 50 -4.51 -13.21 12.52
CA ILE A 50 -5.02 -14.48 13.03
C ILE A 50 -6.31 -14.20 13.81
N ASP A 51 -7.41 -14.84 13.41
CA ASP A 51 -8.71 -14.69 14.07
C ASP A 51 -8.92 -15.76 15.16
N THR A 52 -9.67 -15.39 16.20
CA THR A 52 -10.21 -16.28 17.25
C THR A 52 -9.13 -17.07 17.99
N LEU A 53 -8.13 -16.37 18.53
CA LEU A 53 -7.09 -16.98 19.36
C LEU A 53 -7.46 -16.97 20.86
N PRO A 54 -7.27 -18.11 21.55
CA PRO A 54 -7.20 -18.14 23.01
C PRO A 54 -6.04 -17.28 23.52
N THR A 55 -6.19 -16.65 24.69
CA THR A 55 -5.13 -15.82 25.27
C THR A 55 -3.88 -16.60 25.66
N THR A 56 -4.03 -17.90 25.91
CA THR A 56 -2.94 -18.81 26.29
C THR A 56 -1.96 -19.10 25.16
N VAL A 57 -2.34 -18.89 23.89
CA VAL A 57 -1.48 -19.20 22.74
C VAL A 57 -0.85 -17.96 22.10
N ILE A 58 -1.09 -16.78 22.67
CA ILE A 58 -0.54 -15.52 22.14
C ILE A 58 1.00 -15.58 22.08
N GLU A 59 1.64 -15.96 23.17
CA GLU A 59 3.10 -15.98 23.27
C GLU A 59 3.75 -16.97 22.28
N PRO A 60 3.34 -18.25 22.20
CA PRO A 60 3.86 -19.18 21.18
C PRO A 60 3.68 -18.69 19.73
N VAL A 61 2.55 -18.03 19.45
CA VAL A 61 2.27 -17.48 18.12
C VAL A 61 3.19 -16.31 17.80
N LEU A 62 3.39 -15.39 18.74
CA LEU A 62 4.30 -14.26 18.57
C LEU A 62 5.75 -14.76 18.38
N GLU A 63 6.18 -15.75 19.13
CA GLU A 63 7.51 -16.36 18.97
C GLU A 63 7.68 -16.97 17.56
N ALA A 64 6.67 -17.72 17.07
CA ALA A 64 6.69 -18.25 15.71
C ALA A 64 6.75 -17.14 14.64
N CYS A 65 5.99 -16.05 14.81
CA CYS A 65 6.01 -14.90 13.91
C CYS A 65 7.38 -14.20 13.89
N ARG A 66 8.02 -14.04 15.05
CA ARG A 66 9.38 -13.48 15.16
C ARG A 66 10.41 -14.35 14.44
N ASN A 67 10.33 -15.67 14.60
CA ASN A 67 11.19 -16.61 13.87
C ASN A 67 11.01 -16.53 12.35
N ALA A 68 9.78 -16.24 11.89
CA ALA A 68 9.47 -15.99 10.49
C ALA A 68 9.76 -14.55 10.02
N SER A 69 10.36 -13.70 10.86
CA SER A 69 10.64 -12.28 10.58
C SER A 69 9.39 -11.44 10.22
N VAL A 70 8.22 -11.84 10.71
CA VAL A 70 6.97 -11.09 10.54
C VAL A 70 6.96 -9.91 11.52
N LYS A 71 6.87 -8.69 11.00
CA LYS A 71 6.96 -7.47 11.80
C LYS A 71 5.60 -6.89 12.21
N TRP A 72 4.56 -7.09 11.40
CA TRP A 72 3.24 -6.52 11.62
C TRP A 72 2.25 -7.66 11.87
N ILE A 73 1.73 -7.75 13.09
CA ILE A 73 0.92 -8.89 13.54
C ILE A 73 -0.40 -8.35 14.08
N ALA A 74 -1.52 -8.94 13.67
CA ALA A 74 -2.84 -8.63 14.18
C ALA A 74 -3.51 -9.89 14.76
N LEU A 75 -3.87 -9.84 16.04
CA LEU A 75 -4.44 -10.98 16.76
C LEU A 75 -5.87 -10.67 17.18
N GLY A 76 -6.82 -11.42 16.62
CA GLY A 76 -8.22 -11.44 17.04
C GLY A 76 -8.38 -12.28 18.30
N ILE A 77 -8.62 -11.63 19.44
CA ILE A 77 -8.75 -12.35 20.71
C ILE A 77 -10.22 -12.52 21.07
N ASP A 78 -10.58 -13.77 21.26
CA ASP A 78 -11.90 -14.18 21.68
C ASP A 78 -11.92 -14.51 23.17
N VAL A 79 -12.44 -13.56 23.95
CA VAL A 79 -12.42 -13.61 25.42
C VAL A 79 -13.70 -14.22 26.03
N ARG A 80 -14.46 -14.98 25.22
CA ARG A 80 -15.73 -15.62 25.66
C ARG A 80 -15.55 -16.61 26.81
N VAL A 81 -14.35 -17.18 26.99
CA VAL A 81 -14.07 -18.15 28.06
C VAL A 81 -13.43 -17.44 29.26
N ARG A 82 -14.05 -17.59 30.43
CA ARG A 82 -13.64 -16.93 31.68
C ARG A 82 -12.18 -17.19 32.05
N MET A 83 -11.67 -18.40 31.85
CA MET A 83 -10.25 -18.74 32.08
C MET A 83 -9.29 -17.92 31.21
N PHE A 84 -9.70 -17.52 30.00
CA PHE A 84 -8.82 -16.77 29.08
C PHE A 84 -8.69 -15.29 29.48
N LEU A 85 -9.66 -14.74 30.22
CA LEU A 85 -9.61 -13.35 30.70
C LEU A 85 -8.54 -13.14 31.79
N GLU A 86 -8.29 -14.15 32.64
CA GLU A 86 -7.34 -14.03 33.75
C GLU A 86 -5.90 -13.89 33.25
N HIS A 87 -5.56 -14.59 32.17
CA HIS A 87 -4.24 -14.52 31.55
C HIS A 87 -4.05 -13.33 30.60
N PHE A 88 -5.13 -12.64 30.23
CA PHE A 88 -5.06 -11.55 29.25
C PHE A 88 -4.17 -10.39 29.72
N SER A 89 -4.31 -9.95 30.98
CA SER A 89 -3.50 -8.84 31.50
C SER A 89 -2.02 -9.20 31.57
N SER A 90 -1.71 -10.39 32.08
CA SER A 90 -0.31 -10.87 32.16
C SER A 90 0.33 -11.02 30.78
N ALA A 91 -0.45 -11.49 29.78
CA ALA A 91 0.03 -11.58 28.40
C ALA A 91 0.33 -10.21 27.78
N LEU A 92 -0.54 -9.21 28.01
CA LEU A 92 -0.29 -7.84 27.55
C LEU A 92 0.94 -7.23 28.21
N ASP A 93 1.05 -7.36 29.53
CA ASP A 93 2.16 -6.80 30.31
C ASP A 93 3.51 -7.43 29.85
N LEU A 94 3.52 -8.73 29.53
CA LEU A 94 4.70 -9.42 28.97
C LEU A 94 5.09 -8.88 27.59
N ILE A 95 4.13 -8.71 26.68
CA ILE A 95 4.38 -8.17 25.34
C ILE A 95 4.90 -6.73 25.43
N GLN A 96 4.28 -5.90 26.27
CA GLN A 96 4.66 -4.51 26.46
C GLN A 96 6.05 -4.36 27.10
N SER A 97 6.47 -5.33 27.93
CA SER A 97 7.82 -5.36 28.50
C SER A 97 8.92 -5.76 27.51
N THR A 98 8.55 -6.23 26.31
CA THR A 98 9.50 -6.62 25.26
C THR A 98 10.06 -5.36 24.56
N PRO A 99 11.39 -5.19 24.46
CA PRO A 99 11.96 -4.01 23.80
C PRO A 99 11.64 -3.98 22.30
N ASN A 100 11.43 -2.77 21.76
CA ASN A 100 11.15 -2.50 20.34
C ASN A 100 9.81 -3.02 19.79
N VAL A 101 8.83 -3.27 20.67
CA VAL A 101 7.46 -3.66 20.31
C VAL A 101 6.52 -2.47 20.53
N ASP A 102 5.73 -2.14 19.49
CA ASP A 102 4.57 -1.25 19.59
C ASP A 102 3.30 -2.08 19.70
N LEU A 103 2.67 -2.05 20.88
CA LEU A 103 1.46 -2.80 21.20
C LEU A 103 0.26 -1.86 21.21
N SER A 104 -0.71 -2.14 20.34
CA SER A 104 -2.00 -1.45 20.31
C SER A 104 -3.14 -2.41 20.57
N VAL A 105 -3.98 -2.12 21.57
CA VAL A 105 -5.16 -2.91 21.90
C VAL A 105 -6.40 -2.17 21.42
N LEU A 106 -7.03 -2.68 20.37
CA LEU A 106 -8.25 -2.16 19.80
C LEU A 106 -9.48 -2.90 20.36
N PHE A 107 -10.39 -2.17 20.99
CA PHE A 107 -11.64 -2.70 21.50
C PHE A 107 -12.84 -2.18 20.70
N LEU A 108 -13.60 -3.09 20.10
CA LEU A 108 -14.79 -2.78 19.31
C LEU A 108 -16.04 -2.95 20.15
N ASP A 109 -16.87 -1.91 20.18
CA ASP A 109 -18.13 -1.90 20.91
C ASP A 109 -19.28 -1.45 20.00
N ALA A 110 -20.52 -1.69 20.42
CA ALA A 110 -21.71 -1.07 19.86
C ALA A 110 -22.82 -1.07 20.90
N SER A 111 -23.86 -0.27 20.69
CA SER A 111 -25.08 -0.31 21.50
C SER A 111 -25.74 -1.69 21.46
N ASP A 112 -26.33 -2.10 22.59
CA ASP A 112 -26.95 -3.42 22.75
C ASP A 112 -28.04 -3.65 21.70
N GLN A 113 -28.80 -2.62 21.34
CA GLN A 113 -29.81 -2.68 20.26
C GLN A 113 -29.18 -2.98 18.89
N THR A 114 -28.04 -2.34 18.58
CA THR A 114 -27.32 -2.57 17.32
C THR A 114 -26.74 -3.98 17.27
N LEU A 115 -26.15 -4.46 18.37
CA LEU A 115 -25.63 -5.82 18.47
C LEU A 115 -26.76 -6.85 18.28
N LEU A 116 -27.89 -6.67 18.97
CA LEU A 116 -29.08 -7.52 18.84
C LEU A 116 -29.57 -7.58 17.39
N SER A 117 -29.65 -6.43 16.71
CA SER A 117 -30.05 -6.35 15.30
C SER A 117 -29.05 -7.04 14.35
N ARG A 118 -27.75 -7.02 14.65
CA ARG A 118 -26.72 -7.71 13.84
C ARG A 118 -26.76 -9.24 14.02
N PHE A 119 -27.07 -9.71 15.23
CA PHE A 119 -27.26 -11.14 15.50
C PHE A 119 -28.52 -11.70 14.84
N SER A 120 -29.63 -10.97 14.89
CA SER A 120 -30.87 -11.39 14.23
C SER A 120 -30.72 -11.46 12.71
N ALA A 121 -29.93 -10.56 12.11
CA ALA A 121 -29.61 -10.55 10.68
C ALA A 121 -28.72 -11.73 10.24
N THR A 122 -27.79 -12.18 11.10
CA THR A 122 -26.85 -13.26 10.77
C THR A 122 -27.35 -14.66 11.11
N ARG A 123 -28.50 -14.78 11.80
CA ARG A 123 -29.14 -16.04 12.26
C ARG A 123 -28.19 -17.00 13.01
N ARG A 124 -27.04 -16.53 13.51
CA ARG A 124 -26.09 -17.35 14.27
C ARG A 124 -26.48 -17.37 15.75
N PRO A 125 -26.54 -18.55 16.39
CA PRO A 125 -26.81 -18.64 17.82
C PRO A 125 -25.69 -17.99 18.63
N HIS A 126 -26.06 -17.27 19.69
CA HIS A 126 -25.11 -16.57 20.56
C HIS A 126 -24.37 -17.59 21.46
N PRO A 127 -23.04 -17.51 21.60
CA PRO A 127 -22.22 -18.52 22.31
C PRO A 127 -22.55 -18.69 23.81
N LEU A 128 -23.21 -17.70 24.42
CA LEU A 128 -23.57 -17.68 25.84
C LEU A 128 -25.08 -17.89 26.09
N SER A 129 -25.88 -18.28 25.07
CA SER A 129 -27.29 -18.61 25.25
C SER A 129 -27.45 -20.00 25.89
N THR A 130 -27.17 -20.12 27.18
CA THR A 130 -27.49 -21.33 27.93
C THR A 130 -28.98 -21.35 28.30
N ASN A 131 -29.73 -22.27 27.69
CA ASN A 131 -30.97 -22.89 28.18
C ASN A 131 -32.07 -21.96 28.75
N VAL A 132 -32.82 -21.27 27.90
CA VAL A 132 -34.20 -20.88 28.23
C VAL A 132 -35.12 -21.31 27.09
N GLN A 133 -35.91 -22.36 27.33
CA GLN A 133 -36.96 -22.83 26.41
C GLN A 133 -38.22 -22.01 26.66
N GLY A 134 -38.64 -21.21 25.66
CA GLY A 134 -39.92 -20.49 25.63
C GLY A 134 -40.02 -19.52 24.44
N PRO A 135 -41.22 -19.30 23.88
CA PRO A 135 -41.42 -18.53 22.64
C PRO A 135 -41.09 -17.03 22.73
N ASP A 136 -41.03 -16.47 23.95
CA ASP A 136 -40.64 -15.08 24.21
C ASP A 136 -39.18 -14.91 24.70
N CYS A 137 -38.40 -16.01 24.73
CA CYS A 137 -37.11 -16.06 25.45
C CYS A 137 -35.88 -15.73 24.59
N GLY A 138 -36.00 -15.65 23.26
CA GLY A 138 -34.85 -15.50 22.37
C GLY A 138 -34.13 -14.15 22.49
N ALA A 139 -34.87 -13.04 22.40
CA ALA A 139 -34.31 -11.69 22.44
C ALA A 139 -33.84 -11.29 23.85
N MET A 140 -34.62 -11.64 24.89
CA MET A 140 -34.26 -11.37 26.28
C MET A 140 -33.01 -12.18 26.70
N ALA A 141 -32.92 -13.47 26.36
CA ALA A 141 -31.73 -14.27 26.65
C ALA A 141 -30.49 -13.82 25.85
N LEU A 142 -30.67 -13.26 24.64
CA LEU A 142 -29.59 -12.63 23.87
C LEU A 142 -29.12 -11.32 24.52
N LEU A 143 -30.05 -10.48 24.98
CA LEU A 143 -29.73 -9.23 25.69
C LEU A 143 -29.01 -9.51 27.02
N ASP A 144 -29.44 -10.53 27.77
CA ASP A 144 -28.75 -11.00 28.96
C ASP A 144 -27.34 -11.51 28.63
N GLY A 145 -27.19 -12.22 27.51
CA GLY A 145 -25.91 -12.67 26.97
C GLY A 145 -24.97 -11.51 26.63
N ILE A 146 -25.47 -10.48 25.94
CA ILE A 146 -24.71 -9.26 25.59
C ILE A 146 -24.30 -8.51 26.86
N THR A 147 -25.20 -8.37 27.83
CA THR A 147 -24.92 -7.67 29.09
C THR A 147 -23.87 -8.41 29.92
N SER A 148 -23.98 -9.74 30.01
CA SER A 148 -23.00 -10.60 30.66
C SER A 148 -21.64 -10.54 29.96
N GLU A 149 -21.61 -10.54 28.62
CA GLU A 149 -20.38 -10.36 27.84
C GLU A 149 -19.73 -9.00 28.11
N ARG A 150 -20.52 -7.93 28.13
CA ARG A 150 -20.05 -6.56 28.40
C ARG A 150 -19.41 -6.44 29.79
N GLN A 151 -20.03 -7.04 30.81
CA GLN A 151 -19.46 -7.06 32.17
C GLN A 151 -18.13 -7.81 32.22
N ARG A 152 -18.00 -8.94 31.50
CA ARG A 152 -16.75 -9.72 31.43
C ARG A 152 -15.65 -8.97 30.70
N LEU A 153 -15.99 -8.36 29.56
CA LEU A 153 -15.06 -7.62 28.71
C LEU A 153 -14.71 -6.23 29.24
N ALA A 154 -15.38 -5.75 30.28
CA ALA A 154 -15.07 -4.46 30.91
C ALA A 154 -13.58 -4.35 31.32
N ARG A 155 -12.99 -5.46 31.82
CA ARG A 155 -11.55 -5.50 32.18
C ARG A 155 -10.63 -5.35 30.97
N VAL A 156 -11.01 -5.94 29.83
CA VAL A 156 -10.28 -5.85 28.57
C VAL A 156 -10.40 -4.43 28.01
N ARG A 157 -11.60 -3.86 28.05
CA ARG A 157 -11.89 -2.49 27.59
C ARG A 157 -11.06 -1.44 28.33
N VAL A 158 -10.83 -1.61 29.64
CA VAL A 158 -9.99 -0.68 30.44
C VAL A 158 -8.53 -0.70 30.00
N ARG A 159 -8.03 -1.85 29.51
CA ARG A 159 -6.66 -1.99 28.98
C ARG A 159 -6.56 -1.68 27.49
N ALA A 160 -7.66 -1.31 26.84
CA ALA A 160 -7.65 -0.96 25.43
C ALA A 160 -6.95 0.38 25.22
N THR A 161 -6.06 0.43 24.23
CA THR A 161 -5.45 1.68 23.74
C THR A 161 -6.52 2.54 23.07
N ASP A 162 -7.37 1.91 22.26
CA ASP A 162 -8.44 2.57 21.53
C ASP A 162 -9.75 1.80 21.65
N VAL A 163 -10.84 2.54 21.82
CA VAL A 163 -12.21 1.99 21.82
C VAL A 163 -12.96 2.59 20.64
N ILE A 164 -13.45 1.75 19.72
CA ILE A 164 -14.30 2.17 18.61
C ILE A 164 -15.74 1.77 18.93
N ASP A 165 -16.61 2.77 19.04
CA ASP A 165 -18.06 2.55 19.00
C ASP A 165 -18.51 2.42 17.54
N THR A 166 -18.97 1.22 17.17
CA THR A 166 -19.45 0.88 15.83
C THR A 166 -20.96 1.07 15.68
N THR A 167 -21.62 1.71 16.65
CA THR A 167 -23.05 2.07 16.57
C THR A 167 -23.29 2.96 15.34
N GLY A 168 -24.18 2.52 14.45
CA GLY A 168 -24.50 3.24 13.21
C GLY A 168 -23.42 3.23 12.13
N MET A 169 -22.27 2.59 12.35
CA MET A 169 -21.22 2.48 11.32
C MET A 169 -21.54 1.40 10.30
N THR A 170 -21.27 1.69 9.03
CA THR A 170 -21.22 0.67 7.98
C THR A 170 -19.89 -0.10 8.01
N VAL A 171 -19.82 -1.20 7.25
CA VAL A 171 -18.57 -1.95 7.06
C VAL A 171 -17.46 -1.06 6.51
N HIS A 172 -17.79 -0.14 5.60
CA HIS A 172 -16.82 0.78 4.99
C HIS A 172 -16.34 1.85 5.99
N ASP A 173 -17.23 2.35 6.85
CA ASP A 173 -16.85 3.34 7.87
C ASP A 173 -15.92 2.72 8.91
N LEU A 174 -16.22 1.49 9.35
CA LEU A 174 -15.36 0.76 10.27
C LEU A 174 -13.98 0.49 9.66
N ARG A 175 -13.91 0.01 8.41
CA ARG A 175 -12.61 -0.18 7.72
C ARG A 175 -11.81 1.12 7.68
N ARG A 176 -12.43 2.23 7.29
CA ARG A 176 -11.78 3.54 7.23
C ARG A 176 -11.25 3.97 8.59
N ARG A 177 -12.06 3.81 9.65
CA ARG A 177 -11.68 4.18 11.01
C ARG A 177 -10.49 3.36 11.52
N VAL A 178 -10.46 2.06 11.24
CA VAL A 178 -9.33 1.18 11.59
C VAL A 178 -8.07 1.61 10.85
N VAL A 179 -8.18 1.94 9.56
CA VAL A 179 -7.06 2.46 8.77
C VAL A 179 -6.55 3.81 9.29
N GLU A 180 -7.43 4.71 9.70
CA GLU A 180 -7.03 6.00 10.28
C GLU A 180 -6.27 5.85 11.61
N LEU A 181 -6.69 4.93 12.47
CA LEU A 181 -6.06 4.69 13.77
C LEU A 181 -4.73 3.94 13.68
N LEU A 182 -4.73 2.84 12.94
CA LEU A 182 -3.64 1.85 12.97
C LEU A 182 -2.77 1.90 11.72
N GLY A 183 -3.20 2.67 10.70
CA GLY A 183 -2.44 2.88 9.47
C GLY A 183 -1.13 3.65 9.68
N GLY A 184 -0.93 4.36 10.80
CA GLY A 184 0.34 5.07 11.09
C GLY A 184 0.81 5.99 9.94
N GLU A 185 1.99 6.60 10.08
CA GLU A 185 2.62 7.35 8.98
C GLU A 185 3.33 6.42 7.96
N THR A 186 3.63 5.19 8.38
CA THR A 186 4.44 4.19 7.67
C THR A 186 3.65 2.99 7.14
N SER A 187 2.40 2.77 7.57
CA SER A 187 1.54 1.64 7.16
C SER A 187 0.27 2.04 6.41
N ARG A 188 0.13 3.31 5.98
CA ARG A 188 -0.58 3.54 4.72
C ARG A 188 0.23 2.75 3.71
N GLY A 189 -0.31 1.67 3.14
CA GLY A 189 0.21 1.15 1.90
C GLY A 189 0.18 2.33 0.93
N ARG A 190 1.30 3.08 0.84
CA ARG A 190 1.34 4.34 0.11
C ARG A 190 0.92 3.97 -1.29
N MET A 191 -0.09 4.68 -1.79
CA MET A 191 -0.56 4.48 -3.15
C MET A 191 0.67 4.53 -4.06
N ARG A 192 0.94 3.43 -4.76
CA ARG A 192 2.14 3.36 -5.60
C ARG A 192 1.88 4.17 -6.85
N VAL A 193 2.58 5.29 -6.98
CA VAL A 193 2.49 6.15 -8.15
C VAL A 193 3.51 5.69 -9.19
N ARG A 194 3.06 5.57 -10.44
CA ARG A 194 3.91 5.23 -11.59
C ARG A 194 3.63 6.16 -12.75
N LEU A 195 4.68 6.65 -13.40
CA LEU A 195 4.62 7.30 -14.70
C LEU A 195 4.91 6.30 -15.82
N LEU A 196 4.09 6.35 -16.87
CA LEU A 196 4.19 5.48 -18.03
C LEU A 196 4.25 6.31 -19.30
N SER A 197 5.36 6.29 -20.03
CA SER A 197 5.41 6.94 -21.35
C SER A 197 4.89 6.00 -22.45
N PHE A 198 4.09 6.52 -23.37
CA PHE A 198 3.54 5.74 -24.49
C PHE A 198 3.39 6.55 -25.78
N GLY A 199 3.11 5.86 -26.88
CA GLY A 199 2.78 6.41 -28.18
C GLY A 199 1.31 6.25 -28.54
N PHE A 200 0.62 7.35 -28.87
CA PHE A 200 -0.80 7.34 -29.29
C PHE A 200 -1.05 6.46 -30.52
N LYS A 201 -0.07 6.30 -31.42
CA LYS A 201 -0.21 5.40 -32.57
C LYS A 201 -0.40 3.93 -32.17
N TYR A 202 -0.05 3.57 -30.94
CA TYR A 202 -0.17 2.23 -30.39
C TYR A 202 -1.35 2.08 -29.42
N GLY A 203 -2.20 3.11 -29.30
CA GLY A 203 -3.34 3.16 -28.39
C GLY A 203 -2.97 3.57 -26.96
N PRO A 204 -3.91 4.10 -26.16
CA PRO A 204 -3.66 4.43 -24.76
C PRO A 204 -3.40 3.18 -23.90
N PRO A 205 -2.64 3.26 -22.79
CA PRO A 205 -2.53 2.16 -21.83
C PRO A 205 -3.89 1.90 -21.16
N ILE A 206 -4.24 0.62 -21.01
CA ILE A 206 -5.53 0.20 -20.43
C ILE A 206 -5.62 0.49 -18.93
N ASP A 207 -4.47 0.61 -18.27
CA ASP A 207 -4.30 0.80 -16.84
C ASP A 207 -4.00 2.25 -16.46
N ALA A 208 -4.16 3.20 -17.39
CA ALA A 208 -3.92 4.62 -17.14
C ALA A 208 -5.11 5.27 -16.40
N ASP A 209 -4.83 5.89 -15.26
CA ASP A 209 -5.81 6.65 -14.49
C ASP A 209 -5.86 8.12 -14.92
N LEU A 210 -4.68 8.69 -15.19
CA LEU A 210 -4.51 10.03 -15.73
C LEU A 210 -3.72 9.94 -17.04
N MET A 211 -4.12 10.73 -18.04
CA MET A 211 -3.43 10.81 -19.32
C MET A 211 -3.03 12.25 -19.63
N LEU A 212 -1.75 12.43 -19.94
CA LEU A 212 -1.14 13.70 -20.31
C LEU A 212 -0.69 13.63 -21.78
N ASP A 213 -1.36 14.38 -22.66
CA ASP A 213 -0.97 14.48 -24.06
C ASP A 213 0.10 15.56 -24.26
N VAL A 214 1.29 15.16 -24.70
CA VAL A 214 2.44 16.05 -24.94
C VAL A 214 2.78 16.18 -26.43
N ARG A 215 1.86 15.82 -27.33
CA ARG A 215 2.07 15.96 -28.79
C ARG A 215 2.24 17.40 -29.25
N PHE A 216 1.80 18.38 -28.45
CA PHE A 216 1.96 19.80 -28.73
C PHE A 216 3.38 20.32 -28.44
N LEU A 217 4.21 19.59 -27.68
CA LEU A 217 5.58 20.00 -27.39
C LEU A 217 6.48 19.91 -28.64
N PRO A 218 7.54 20.74 -28.73
CA PRO A 218 8.48 20.75 -29.85
C PRO A 218 9.04 19.37 -30.18
N ASN A 219 9.00 19.00 -31.46
CA ASN A 219 9.23 17.63 -31.89
C ASN A 219 10.72 17.40 -32.26
N PRO A 220 11.49 16.60 -31.48
CA PRO A 220 12.90 16.32 -31.78
C PRO A 220 13.10 15.43 -33.02
N TYR A 221 12.04 14.83 -33.56
CA TYR A 221 12.13 13.93 -34.72
C TYR A 221 12.73 14.59 -35.98
N PHE A 222 12.54 15.90 -36.13
CA PHE A 222 13.03 16.65 -37.29
C PHE A 222 14.42 17.27 -37.07
N VAL A 223 15.03 17.03 -35.91
CA VAL A 223 16.36 17.52 -35.59
C VAL A 223 17.37 16.45 -35.97
N GLU A 224 18.36 16.85 -36.76
CA GLU A 224 19.44 15.96 -37.19
C GLU A 224 20.16 15.37 -35.96
N GLY A 225 20.45 14.07 -36.01
CA GLY A 225 21.07 13.35 -34.89
C GLY A 225 20.14 12.91 -33.75
N LEU A 226 18.95 13.51 -33.58
CA LEU A 226 18.03 13.16 -32.48
C LEU A 226 17.02 12.07 -32.84
N ARG A 227 16.72 11.86 -34.13
CA ARG A 227 15.68 10.92 -34.58
C ARG A 227 15.86 9.47 -34.08
N GLN A 228 17.11 9.01 -33.99
CA GLN A 228 17.45 7.65 -33.56
C GLN A 228 17.71 7.54 -32.05
N GLN A 229 17.64 8.65 -31.32
CA GLN A 229 17.79 8.66 -29.88
C GLN A 229 16.42 8.43 -29.21
N THR A 230 16.39 8.48 -27.91
CA THR A 230 15.22 8.33 -27.05
C THR A 230 15.19 9.46 -26.05
N GLY A 231 14.05 9.67 -25.39
CA GLY A 231 13.97 10.67 -24.32
C GLY A 231 14.78 10.32 -23.05
N LEU A 232 15.51 9.20 -23.04
CA LEU A 232 16.50 8.87 -22.01
C LEU A 232 17.90 9.40 -22.36
N ASP A 233 18.13 9.77 -23.63
CA ASP A 233 19.41 10.28 -24.09
C ASP A 233 19.48 11.80 -23.84
N GLU A 234 20.57 12.22 -23.21
CA GLU A 234 20.82 13.62 -22.82
C GLU A 234 20.57 14.64 -23.96
N PRO A 235 20.91 14.39 -25.24
CA PRO A 235 20.63 15.35 -26.31
C PRO A 235 19.13 15.56 -26.57
N VAL A 236 18.31 14.51 -26.45
CA VAL A 236 16.85 14.60 -26.62
C VAL A 236 16.21 15.26 -25.41
N GLU A 237 16.66 14.89 -24.21
CA GLU A 237 16.21 15.50 -22.97
C GLU A 237 16.49 17.01 -22.99
N THR A 238 17.74 17.40 -23.26
CA THR A 238 18.18 18.80 -23.34
C THR A 238 17.34 19.58 -24.35
N TYR A 239 17.10 19.00 -25.53
CA TYR A 239 16.24 19.61 -26.54
C TYR A 239 14.82 19.83 -26.01
N VAL A 240 14.16 18.79 -25.49
CA VAL A 240 12.77 18.88 -25.02
C VAL A 240 12.64 19.85 -23.85
N MET A 241 13.58 19.83 -22.89
CA MET A 241 13.59 20.68 -21.70
C MET A 241 14.04 22.12 -21.96
N GLY A 242 14.64 22.40 -23.12
CA GLY A 242 15.08 23.74 -23.52
C GLY A 242 13.93 24.72 -23.74
N PHE A 243 12.71 24.23 -24.00
CA PHE A 243 11.58 25.07 -24.37
C PHE A 243 10.76 25.58 -23.17
N PRO A 244 10.38 26.88 -23.15
CA PRO A 244 9.55 27.46 -22.08
C PRO A 244 8.22 26.73 -21.88
N ASP A 245 7.56 26.33 -22.97
CA ASP A 245 6.27 25.64 -22.91
C ASP A 245 6.37 24.27 -22.25
N THR A 246 7.48 23.55 -22.45
CA THR A 246 7.74 22.28 -21.76
C THR A 246 7.82 22.49 -20.26
N LYS A 247 8.55 23.51 -19.81
CA LYS A 247 8.70 23.84 -18.38
C LYS A 247 7.36 24.26 -17.78
N ALA A 248 6.62 25.15 -18.44
CA ALA A 248 5.32 25.61 -17.99
C ALA A 248 4.28 24.46 -17.92
N PHE A 249 4.34 23.51 -18.85
CA PHE A 249 3.51 22.31 -18.80
C PHE A 249 3.87 21.43 -17.61
N LEU A 250 5.16 21.16 -17.39
CA LEU A 250 5.64 20.36 -16.26
C LEU A 250 5.23 20.97 -14.92
N ASP A 251 5.34 22.28 -14.75
CA ASP A 251 4.94 22.98 -13.52
C ASP A 251 3.45 22.79 -13.24
N ARG A 252 2.61 22.94 -14.26
CA ARG A 252 1.15 22.75 -14.15
C ARG A 252 0.78 21.29 -13.90
N ALA A 253 1.43 20.36 -14.60
CA ALA A 253 1.21 18.93 -14.43
C ALA A 253 1.61 18.47 -13.03
N GLN A 254 2.77 18.89 -12.55
CA GLN A 254 3.24 18.64 -11.18
C GLN A 254 2.23 19.19 -10.17
N SER A 255 1.82 20.46 -10.30
CA SER A 255 0.85 21.06 -9.37
C SER A 255 -0.48 20.31 -9.34
N LEU A 256 -1.00 19.88 -10.51
CA LEU A 256 -2.22 19.09 -10.59
C LEU A 256 -2.06 17.71 -9.95
N ILE A 257 -0.98 17.00 -10.25
CA ILE A 257 -0.73 15.65 -9.75
C ILE A 257 -0.50 15.68 -8.23
N SER A 258 0.31 16.60 -7.73
CA SER A 258 0.53 16.79 -6.29
C SER A 258 -0.77 17.12 -5.55
N PHE A 259 -1.70 17.83 -6.18
CA PHE A 259 -3.05 18.05 -5.64
C PHE A 259 -3.88 16.74 -5.63
N CYS A 260 -3.81 15.93 -6.69
CA CYS A 260 -4.61 14.71 -6.83
C CYS A 260 -4.15 13.56 -5.93
N ILE A 261 -2.84 13.36 -5.76
CA ILE A 261 -2.27 12.21 -5.02
C ILE A 261 -2.89 12.01 -3.63
N PRO A 262 -2.89 12.99 -2.71
CA PRO A 262 -3.47 12.79 -1.38
C PRO A 262 -4.99 12.57 -1.41
N ARG A 263 -5.67 12.95 -2.50
CA ARG A 263 -7.11 12.70 -2.67
C ARG A 263 -7.38 11.25 -3.08
N TYR A 264 -6.60 10.72 -4.03
CA TYR A 264 -6.67 9.31 -4.39
C TYR A 264 -6.24 8.39 -3.24
N GLU A 265 -5.24 8.78 -2.46
CA GLU A 265 -4.85 8.05 -1.25
C GLU A 265 -6.00 7.96 -0.24
N ARG A 266 -6.73 9.07 -0.02
CA ARG A 266 -7.91 9.07 0.87
C ARG A 266 -9.06 8.22 0.36
N GLU A 267 -9.16 8.03 -0.94
CA GLU A 267 -10.13 7.14 -1.57
C GLU A 267 -9.72 5.65 -1.46
N GLY A 268 -8.52 5.37 -0.93
CA GLY A 268 -8.01 4.01 -0.74
C GLY A 268 -7.44 3.39 -2.01
N LYS A 269 -7.04 4.22 -2.99
CA LYS A 269 -6.44 3.72 -4.23
C LYS A 269 -5.05 3.15 -3.99
N ALA A 270 -4.82 1.90 -4.40
CA ALA A 270 -3.54 1.22 -4.19
C ALA A 270 -2.46 1.58 -5.23
N TYR A 271 -2.87 1.90 -6.46
CA TYR A 271 -1.98 2.24 -7.57
C TYR A 271 -2.52 3.44 -8.34
N LEU A 272 -1.64 4.39 -8.69
CA LEU A 272 -1.96 5.50 -9.58
C LEU A 272 -1.01 5.47 -10.78
N THR A 273 -1.54 5.15 -11.96
CA THR A 273 -0.78 5.18 -13.22
C THR A 273 -1.06 6.48 -13.96
N ILE A 274 -0.02 7.28 -14.16
CA ILE A 274 -0.04 8.53 -14.90
C ILE A 274 0.65 8.30 -16.24
N ALA A 275 -0.12 8.26 -17.31
CA ALA A 275 0.39 7.99 -18.64
C ALA A 275 0.71 9.29 -19.39
N VAL A 276 1.93 9.41 -19.93
CA VAL A 276 2.39 10.54 -20.74
C VAL A 276 2.50 10.09 -22.19
N GLY A 277 1.75 10.72 -23.09
CA GLY A 277 1.58 10.29 -24.48
C GLY A 277 2.17 11.27 -25.48
N CYS A 278 3.02 10.77 -26.40
CA CYS A 278 3.34 11.49 -27.63
C CYS A 278 2.93 10.63 -28.85
N THR A 279 3.24 11.03 -30.09
CA THR A 279 2.83 10.23 -31.26
C THR A 279 3.45 8.84 -31.24
N GLY A 280 4.77 8.73 -31.07
CA GLY A 280 5.51 7.47 -31.20
C GLY A 280 6.04 6.84 -29.90
N GLY A 281 5.91 7.52 -28.75
CA GLY A 281 6.30 6.94 -27.46
C GLY A 281 7.81 6.84 -27.19
N ARG A 282 8.65 7.54 -27.98
CA ARG A 282 10.12 7.43 -27.94
C ARG A 282 10.85 8.65 -27.38
N HIS A 283 10.39 9.87 -27.71
CA HIS A 283 11.13 11.10 -27.39
C HIS A 283 10.42 11.94 -26.32
N ARG A 284 9.45 12.78 -26.74
CA ARG A 284 8.76 13.76 -25.88
C ARG A 284 8.13 13.13 -24.65
N SER A 285 7.37 12.05 -24.82
CA SER A 285 6.70 11.40 -23.69
C SER A 285 7.67 10.74 -22.72
N VAL A 286 8.77 10.17 -23.21
CA VAL A 286 9.82 9.57 -22.38
C VAL A 286 10.51 10.66 -21.55
N ALA A 287 11.04 11.69 -22.19
CA ALA A 287 11.74 12.79 -21.51
C ALA A 287 10.82 13.50 -20.50
N THR A 288 9.57 13.78 -20.89
CA THR A 288 8.59 14.43 -19.99
C THR A 288 8.22 13.52 -18.80
N ALA A 289 8.09 12.21 -19.00
CA ALA A 289 7.77 11.28 -17.91
C ALA A 289 8.91 11.17 -16.89
N VAL A 290 10.16 11.13 -17.35
CA VAL A 290 11.34 11.08 -16.47
C VAL A 290 11.43 12.35 -15.62
N GLU A 291 11.36 13.51 -16.25
CA GLU A 291 11.47 14.78 -15.53
C GLU A 291 10.29 15.03 -14.59
N LEU A 292 9.07 14.67 -14.99
CA LEU A 292 7.91 14.78 -14.12
C LEU A 292 8.01 13.84 -12.91
N ALA A 293 8.55 12.64 -13.09
CA ALA A 293 8.82 11.72 -11.98
C ALA A 293 9.83 12.33 -10.99
N ARG A 294 10.97 12.83 -11.48
CA ARG A 294 12.00 13.49 -10.64
C ARG A 294 11.41 14.62 -9.80
N ARG A 295 10.62 15.51 -10.41
CA ARG A 295 9.96 16.64 -9.72
C ARG A 295 8.97 16.19 -8.65
N LEU A 296 8.21 15.11 -8.93
CA LEU A 296 7.26 14.56 -7.99
C LEU A 296 7.97 13.86 -6.82
N GLU A 297 9.06 13.15 -7.07
CA GLU A 297 9.90 12.55 -6.01
C GLU A 297 10.43 13.62 -5.05
N GLU A 298 10.95 14.73 -5.58
CA GLU A 298 11.43 15.87 -4.81
C GLU A 298 10.32 16.52 -3.96
N THR A 299 9.12 16.60 -4.51
CA THR A 299 7.98 17.25 -3.82
C THR A 299 7.34 16.33 -2.76
N LEU A 300 7.29 15.03 -3.02
CA LEU A 300 6.52 14.06 -2.21
C LEU A 300 7.39 13.22 -1.28
N GLY A 301 8.71 13.23 -1.43
CA GLY A 301 9.63 12.39 -0.67
C GLY A 301 9.34 10.89 -0.83
N THR A 302 8.80 10.47 -1.97
CA THR A 302 8.42 9.08 -2.26
C THR A 302 8.90 8.71 -3.65
N ALA A 303 9.49 7.53 -3.80
CA ALA A 303 9.95 7.02 -5.09
C ALA A 303 8.76 6.82 -6.06
N ILE A 304 8.93 7.27 -7.30
CA ILE A 304 7.94 7.19 -8.36
C ILE A 304 8.42 6.19 -9.40
N GLY A 305 7.63 5.14 -9.66
CA GLY A 305 8.00 4.17 -10.70
C GLY A 305 7.95 4.82 -12.08
N VAL A 306 8.92 4.56 -12.95
CA VAL A 306 8.90 5.02 -14.35
C VAL A 306 9.00 3.83 -15.28
N ALA A 307 8.15 3.79 -16.30
CA ALA A 307 8.18 2.76 -17.34
C ALA A 307 7.94 3.36 -18.73
N HIS A 308 8.50 2.74 -19.76
CA HIS A 308 8.42 3.20 -21.13
C HIS A 308 7.87 2.10 -22.04
N ARG A 309 6.57 2.17 -22.37
CA ARG A 309 5.86 1.07 -23.05
C ARG A 309 6.35 0.84 -24.49
N ASP A 310 6.59 1.92 -25.22
CA ASP A 310 6.76 1.88 -26.68
C ASP A 310 8.15 2.34 -27.14
N ILE A 311 9.08 2.57 -26.22
CA ILE A 311 10.39 3.20 -26.49
C ILE A 311 11.23 2.49 -27.56
N HIS A 312 11.06 1.17 -27.71
CA HIS A 312 11.80 0.35 -28.67
C HIS A 312 10.99 -0.04 -29.93
N ARG A 313 9.72 0.33 -30.05
CA ARG A 313 8.85 -0.19 -31.13
C ARG A 313 9.22 0.27 -32.55
N ASP A 314 9.90 1.41 -32.69
CA ASP A 314 10.29 1.97 -33.99
C ASP A 314 11.73 1.68 -34.40
N VAL A 315 12.49 0.92 -33.60
CA VAL A 315 13.91 0.60 -33.91
C VAL A 315 14.02 -0.60 -34.86
N SER A 316 13.00 -1.47 -34.88
CA SER A 316 13.02 -2.71 -35.65
C SER A 316 12.58 -2.58 -37.11
N SER A 317 11.95 -1.48 -37.52
CA SER A 317 11.46 -1.32 -38.90
C SER A 317 12.52 -0.82 -39.89
N ASP A 318 13.59 -0.16 -39.41
CA ASP A 318 14.62 0.44 -40.28
C ASP A 318 15.84 -0.48 -40.51
N ARG A 319 15.93 -1.64 -39.84
CA ARG A 319 17.02 -2.63 -40.05
C ARG A 319 16.71 -3.72 -41.08
N ALA A 320 15.52 -3.71 -41.70
CA ALA A 320 15.08 -4.75 -42.64
C ALA A 320 15.31 -4.38 -44.12
N SER A 321 16.17 -3.40 -44.42
CA SER A 321 16.42 -2.94 -45.79
C SER A 321 17.91 -2.67 -46.04
N GLU A 322 18.77 -3.66 -45.80
CA GLU A 322 20.07 -3.76 -46.47
C GLU A 322 20.07 -5.06 -47.28
N PRO A 323 20.22 -5.02 -48.62
CA PRO A 323 20.45 -6.22 -49.40
C PRO A 323 21.89 -6.69 -49.16
N ASP A 324 22.05 -7.91 -48.65
CA ASP A 324 23.34 -8.60 -48.54
C ASP A 324 24.02 -8.65 -49.92
N ILE A 325 25.07 -7.84 -50.10
CA ILE A 325 26.03 -7.95 -51.20
C ILE A 325 27.38 -8.32 -50.61
N ILE A 326 27.70 -9.62 -50.54
CA ILE A 326 29.03 -10.24 -50.73
C ILE A 326 28.72 -11.73 -51.08
N GLY A 327 29.14 -12.38 -52.16
CA GLY A 327 30.34 -12.20 -52.98
C GLY A 327 31.24 -13.45 -52.87
N GLY A 328 30.94 -14.50 -53.65
CA GLY A 328 31.93 -15.45 -54.21
C GLY A 328 32.35 -16.68 -53.38
N GLY A 329 32.39 -17.86 -54.03
CA GLY A 329 33.28 -18.96 -53.57
C GLY A 329 32.90 -20.43 -53.80
N VAL A 330 32.63 -20.85 -55.05
CA VAL A 330 33.20 -22.05 -55.73
C VAL A 330 33.26 -23.46 -55.04
N ARG A 331 32.82 -24.47 -55.83
CA ARG A 331 32.96 -25.97 -55.77
C ARG A 331 31.81 -26.72 -55.07
N GLY A 332 31.21 -27.77 -55.63
CA GLY A 332 31.44 -28.47 -56.89
C GLY A 332 30.46 -29.64 -57.09
N MET A 333 30.31 -30.05 -58.35
CA MET A 333 30.00 -31.39 -58.89
C MET A 333 28.95 -32.26 -58.20
N GLY A 334 27.89 -32.61 -58.94
CA GLY A 334 27.10 -33.80 -58.58
C GLY A 334 25.83 -34.08 -59.37
N ARG A 335 25.97 -34.42 -60.66
CA ARG A 335 25.13 -35.35 -61.45
C ARG A 335 23.61 -35.12 -61.62
N ALA A 336 23.27 -35.15 -62.91
CA ALA A 336 21.97 -35.37 -63.51
C ALA A 336 21.25 -36.68 -63.08
N VAL A 337 19.92 -36.66 -63.23
CA VAL A 337 19.08 -37.57 -64.03
C VAL A 337 17.76 -37.86 -63.32
N ARG A 338 16.68 -37.49 -64.04
CA ARG A 338 15.25 -37.83 -63.92
C ARG A 338 14.37 -37.07 -62.94
#